data_AF-C0W433-F1
#
_entry.id   AF-C0W433-F1
#
_cell.length_a   1.000
_cell.length_b   1.000
_cell.length_c   1.000
_cell.angle_alpha   90.00
_cell.angle_beta   90.00
_cell.angle_gamma   90.00
#
_symmetry.space_group_name_H-M   'P 1'
#
loop_
_entity.id
_entity.type
_entity.pdbx_description
1 polymer ?
#
loop_
_entity_poly.entity_id
_entity_poly.type
_entity_poly.pdbx_seq_one_letter_code
_entity_poly.pdbx_strand_id
1 'polypeptide(L)'
;AGEQARIDSGQGRGAATDPVHALALLRQARASRSRLRLRLAGQDGSVQERRVRVLAVEPGRVRLADVVRETELTVAVHRIVGVEEE
;
A
#
# COMPACT_ATOMS: atom_id res chain seq x y z
N ALA A 1 -16.12 -25.63 16.88
CA ALA A 1 -14.95 -25.10 17.58
C ALA A 1 -14.56 -23.81 16.89
N GLY A 2 -14.96 -22.67 17.46
CA GLY A 2 -14.64 -21.35 16.94
C GLY A 2 -13.43 -20.80 17.67
N GLU A 3 -12.38 -20.46 16.92
CA GLU A 3 -11.23 -19.71 17.41
C GLU A 3 -10.70 -18.86 16.25
N GLN A 4 -11.52 -17.90 15.82
CA GLN A 4 -11.08 -16.77 14.99
C GLN A 4 -11.36 -15.49 15.78
N ALA A 5 -10.83 -15.46 17.01
CA ALA A 5 -10.89 -14.32 17.88
C ALA A 5 -9.58 -13.52 17.72
N ARG A 6 -9.75 -12.33 17.15
CA ARG A 6 -8.99 -11.13 17.51
C ARG A 6 -7.50 -11.13 17.11
N ILE A 7 -7.24 -10.81 15.84
CA ILE A 7 -5.97 -10.16 15.49
C ILE A 7 -6.14 -8.68 15.84
N ASP A 8 -5.51 -8.29 16.93
CA ASP A 8 -5.57 -6.97 17.55
C ASP A 8 -5.37 -5.81 16.57
N SER A 9 -6.39 -4.96 16.54
CA SER A 9 -6.31 -3.55 16.18
C SER A 9 -5.17 -2.88 16.94
N GLY A 10 -4.13 -2.39 16.24
CA GLY A 10 -3.18 -1.42 16.81
C GLY A 10 -1.69 -1.78 16.83
N GLN A 11 -1.24 -2.89 16.23
CA GLN A 11 0.19 -3.18 16.11
C GLN A 11 0.72 -3.07 14.68
N GLY A 12 0.28 -2.05 13.94
CA GLY A 12 0.99 -1.61 12.75
C GLY A 12 2.22 -0.81 13.13
N ARG A 13 3.17 -1.40 13.88
CA ARG A 13 4.55 -0.91 13.86
C ARG A 13 4.89 -0.83 12.38
N GLY A 14 5.19 0.38 11.89
CA GLY A 14 5.80 0.62 10.60
C GLY A 14 7.21 0.02 10.54
N ALA A 15 7.32 -1.28 10.83
CA ALA A 15 8.45 -2.07 10.41
C ALA A 15 8.32 -2.09 8.89
N ALA A 16 9.17 -1.29 8.25
CA ALA A 16 9.25 -1.12 6.81
C ALA A 16 8.85 -2.42 6.12
N THR A 17 7.74 -2.39 5.38
CA THR A 17 7.41 -3.49 4.48
C THR A 17 8.68 -3.78 3.70
N ASP A 18 9.17 -5.03 3.73
CA ASP A 18 10.38 -5.39 2.97
C ASP A 18 10.22 -4.81 1.57
N PRO A 19 11.10 -3.87 1.13
CA PRO A 19 10.92 -3.17 -0.12
C PRO A 19 10.76 -4.13 -1.31
N VAL A 20 11.42 -5.29 -1.25
CA VAL A 20 11.31 -6.33 -2.28
C VAL A 20 9.92 -6.95 -2.26
N HIS A 21 9.43 -7.36 -1.08
CA HIS A 21 8.07 -7.88 -0.91
C HIS A 21 6.99 -6.87 -1.34
N ALA A 22 7.11 -5.61 -0.91
CA ALA A 22 6.18 -4.55 -1.29
C ALA A 22 6.12 -4.34 -2.81
N LEU A 23 7.30 -4.30 -3.47
CA LEU A 23 7.38 -4.20 -4.93
C LEU A 23 6.78 -5.42 -5.64
N ALA A 24 6.97 -6.62 -5.09
CA ALA A 24 6.35 -7.83 -5.62
C ALA A 24 4.82 -7.76 -5.57
N LEU A 25 4.24 -7.34 -4.44
CA LEU A 25 2.79 -7.14 -4.29
C LEU A 25 2.25 -6.08 -5.26
N LEU A 26 2.95 -4.95 -5.41
CA LEU A 26 2.54 -3.89 -6.35
C LEU A 26 2.55 -4.37 -7.80
N ARG A 27 3.56 -5.15 -8.20
CA ARG A 27 3.65 -5.73 -9.55
C ARG A 27 2.55 -6.78 -9.77
N GLN A 28 2.29 -7.61 -8.78
CA GLN A 28 1.23 -8.61 -8.81
C GLN A 28 -0.14 -7.94 -8.98
N ALA A 29 -0.45 -6.95 -8.14
CA ALA A 29 -1.70 -6.21 -8.19
C ALA A 29 -1.89 -5.46 -9.52
N ARG A 30 -0.80 -4.96 -10.12
CA ARG A 30 -0.85 -4.38 -11.47
C ARG A 30 -1.24 -5.42 -12.52
N ALA A 31 -0.65 -6.62 -12.46
CA ALA A 31 -0.90 -7.69 -13.42
C ALA A 31 -2.35 -8.23 -13.30
N SER A 32 -2.84 -8.41 -12.07
CA SER A 32 -4.21 -8.86 -11.80
C SER A 32 -5.27 -7.75 -11.90
N ARG A 33 -4.84 -6.47 -11.95
CA ARG A 33 -5.71 -5.29 -11.84
C ARG A 33 -6.48 -5.23 -10.51
N SER A 34 -5.92 -5.84 -9.45
CA SER A 34 -6.46 -5.81 -8.08
C SER A 34 -6.42 -4.39 -7.50
N ARG A 35 -7.31 -4.13 -6.53
CA ARG A 35 -7.24 -2.93 -5.68
C ARG A 35 -6.35 -3.21 -4.48
N LEU A 36 -5.67 -2.18 -4.02
CA LEU A 36 -4.80 -2.24 -2.85
C LEU A 36 -5.20 -1.17 -1.84
N ARG A 37 -4.99 -1.48 -0.57
CA ARG A 37 -4.94 -0.53 0.53
C ARG A 37 -3.47 -0.21 0.84
N LEU A 38 -3.06 1.03 0.58
CA LEU A 38 -1.71 1.51 0.86
C LEU A 38 -1.69 2.38 2.11
N ARG A 39 -0.66 2.21 2.92
CA ARG A 39 -0.30 3.12 4.01
C ARG A 39 0.93 3.90 3.60
N LEU A 40 0.81 5.23 3.57
CA LEU A 40 1.83 6.15 3.08
C LEU A 40 2.32 7.06 4.20
N ALA A 41 3.63 7.16 4.39
CA ALA A 41 4.23 8.16 5.25
C ALA A 41 4.01 9.56 4.66
N GLY A 42 3.39 10.45 5.44
CA GLY A 42 3.31 11.89 5.23
C GLY A 42 4.66 12.57 5.49
N GLN A 43 4.78 13.82 5.05
CA GLN A 43 6.01 14.61 5.25
C GLN A 43 6.20 15.03 6.72
N ASP A 44 5.10 15.10 7.46
CA ASP A 44 4.98 15.44 8.87
C ASP A 44 5.04 14.21 9.79
N GLY A 45 5.38 13.03 9.25
CA GLY A 45 5.37 11.77 9.99
C GLY A 45 3.97 11.17 10.19
N SER A 46 2.91 11.81 9.67
CA SER A 46 1.57 11.21 9.63
C SER A 46 1.55 9.95 8.76
N VAL A 47 0.59 9.05 8.97
CA VAL A 47 0.35 7.91 8.06
C VAL A 47 -0.99 8.12 7.39
N GLN A 48 -0.99 8.12 6.07
CA GLN A 48 -2.18 8.30 5.24
C GLN A 48 -2.55 6.98 4.57
N GLU A 49 -3.82 6.60 4.66
CA GLU A 49 -4.35 5.44 3.95
C GLU A 49 -4.95 5.84 2.59
N ARG A 50 -4.71 5.00 1.58
CA ARG A 50 -5.17 5.21 0.20
C ARG A 50 -5.65 3.89 -0.40
N ARG A 51 -6.86 3.88 -0.96
CA ARG A 51 -7.32 2.79 -1.82
C ARG A 51 -6.92 3.10 -3.25
N VAL A 52 -6.20 2.20 -3.89
CA VAL A 52 -5.57 2.48 -5.18
C VAL A 52 -5.62 1.29 -6.13
N ARG A 53 -5.41 1.59 -7.42
CA ARG A 53 -4.98 0.63 -8.43
C ARG A 53 -3.60 1.00 -8.94
N VAL A 54 -2.76 0.00 -9.18
CA VAL A 54 -1.40 0.24 -9.69
C VAL A 54 -1.44 0.46 -11.20
N LEU A 55 -0.95 1.61 -11.65
CA LEU A 55 -0.86 1.95 -13.07
C LEU A 55 0.52 1.57 -13.63
N ALA A 56 1.58 1.97 -12.92
CA ALA A 56 2.96 1.65 -13.27
C ALA A 56 3.85 1.53 -12.04
N VAL A 57 4.84 0.64 -12.11
CA VAL A 57 5.93 0.53 -11.14
C VAL A 57 7.20 0.98 -11.84
N GLU A 58 7.76 2.09 -11.38
CA GLU A 58 8.94 2.74 -11.97
C GLU A 58 10.14 2.63 -11.00
N PRO A 59 11.38 2.91 -11.44
CA PRO A 59 12.51 2.98 -10.53
C PRO A 59 12.29 4.03 -9.43
N GLY A 60 12.19 3.59 -8.18
CA GLY A 60 12.05 4.45 -7.00
C GLY A 60 10.66 5.06 -6.75
N ARG A 61 9.69 4.90 -7.66
CA ARG A 61 8.34 5.45 -7.52
C ARG A 61 7.26 4.58 -8.17
N VAL A 62 6.01 4.80 -7.78
CA VAL A 62 4.85 4.05 -8.24
C VAL A 62 3.77 5.03 -8.67
N ARG A 63 3.20 4.83 -9.86
CA ARG A 63 2.02 5.54 -10.34
C ARG A 63 0.77 4.73 -10.01
N LEU A 64 -0.19 5.41 -9.40
CA LEU A 64 -1.39 4.83 -8.81
C LEU A 64 -2.60 5.65 -9.26
N ALA A 65 -3.75 5.00 -9.44
CA ALA A 65 -5.04 5.66 -9.47
C ALA A 65 -5.67 5.55 -8.08
N ASP A 66 -5.89 6.67 -7.40
CA ASP A 66 -6.68 6.72 -6.17
C ASP A 66 -8.15 6.56 -6.53
N VAL A 67 -8.75 5.46 -6.10
CA VAL A 67 -10.13 5.10 -6.49
C VAL A 67 -11.18 5.89 -5.72
N VAL A 68 -10.80 6.49 -4.58
CA VAL A 68 -11.71 7.30 -3.76
C VAL A 68 -11.71 8.75 -4.24
N ARG A 69 -10.53 9.25 -4.61
CA ARG A 69 -10.34 10.64 -5.06
C ARG A 69 -10.42 10.82 -6.58
N GLU A 70 -10.55 9.72 -7.32
CA GLU A 70 -10.65 9.69 -8.78
C GLU A 70 -9.51 10.47 -9.46
N THR A 71 -8.30 10.31 -8.94
CA THR A 71 -7.12 11.06 -9.38
C THR A 71 -5.89 10.17 -9.46
N GLU A 72 -4.93 10.53 -10.30
CA GLU A 72 -3.63 9.87 -10.33
C GLU A 72 -2.70 10.41 -9.24
N LEU A 73 -1.92 9.50 -8.64
CA LEU A 73 -0.93 9.80 -7.61
C LEU A 73 0.40 9.13 -7.97
N THR A 74 1.50 9.85 -7.77
CA THR A 74 2.86 9.29 -7.82
C THR A 74 3.47 9.27 -6.42
N VAL A 75 3.91 8.09 -5.98
CA VAL A 75 4.45 7.88 -4.62
C VAL A 75 5.86 7.32 -4.69
N ALA A 76 6.79 7.88 -3.92
CA ALA A 76 8.11 7.29 -3.74
C ALA A 76 8.01 5.97 -2.97
N VAL A 77 8.74 4.94 -3.40
CA VAL A 77 8.66 3.59 -2.79
C VAL A 77 8.97 3.64 -1.29
N HIS A 78 9.94 4.45 -0.86
CA HIS A 78 10.30 4.59 0.55
C HIS A 78 9.20 5.23 1.43
N ARG A 79 8.18 5.87 0.83
CA ARG A 79 7.02 6.39 1.57
C ARG A 79 5.96 5.33 1.81
N ILE A 80 6.03 4.20 1.12
CA ILE A 80 5.06 3.11 1.28
C ILE A 80 5.47 2.35 2.54
N VAL A 81 4.69 2.51 3.60
CA VAL A 81 4.92 1.88 4.91
C VAL A 81 3.99 0.70 5.17
N GLY A 82 3.09 0.40 4.23
CA GLY A 82 2.23 -0.78 4.24
C GLY A 82 1.52 -0.99 2.90
N VAL A 83 1.38 -2.25 2.50
CA VAL A 83 0.66 -2.69 1.29
C VAL A 83 -0.20 -3.89 1.66
N GLU A 84 -1.50 -3.78 1.41
CA GLU A 84 -2.47 -4.85 1.66
C GLU A 84 -3.40 -4.97 0.45
N GLU A 85 -3.80 -6.19 0.09
CA GLU A 85 -4.86 -6.41 -0.91
C GLU A 85 -6.23 -6.12 -0.26
N GLU A 86 -7.16 -5.53 -1.02
CA GLU A 86 -8.54 -5.29 -0.56
C GLU A 86 -9.45 -6.50 -0.76
#